data_AF-A0A948I5C2-F1
#
_entry.id   AF-A0A948I5C2-F1
#
_cell.length_a   1.000
_cell.length_b   1.000
_cell.length_c   1.000
_cell.angle_alpha   90.00
_cell.angle_beta   90.00
_cell.angle_gamma   90.00
#
_symmetry.space_group_name_H-M   'P 1'
#
loop_
_entity.id
_entity.type
_entity.pdbx_description
1 polymer ?
#
loop_
_entity_poly.entity_id
_entity_poly.type
_entity_poly.pdbx_seq_one_letter_code
_entity_poly.pdbx_strand_id
1 'polypeptide(L)'
;KMLRQKDVDIVAVCTPHNVHTQYVVAAAEAGEPEAEQVLQRYEDRLARALASMMNILDPDVIVLGGGLSSLQRLYVSIPKLWGRHVFSDTVVTPLVPPKHGDSSGVRGAAWLWPDVKMNGDA
;
A
#
# COMPACT_ATOMS: atom_id res chain seq x y z
N LYS A 1 12.43 -3.07 -26.91
CA LYS A 1 11.32 -4.06 -27.00
C LYS A 1 10.26 -3.60 -26.00
N MET A 2 9.23 -2.89 -26.48
CA MET A 2 8.26 -2.16 -25.67
C MET A 2 7.37 -3.18 -24.94
N LEU A 3 7.43 -3.21 -23.60
CA LEU A 3 6.52 -4.02 -22.79
C LEU A 3 5.13 -3.40 -22.95
N ARG A 4 4.26 -4.08 -23.70
CA ARG A 4 2.82 -3.80 -23.63
C ARG A 4 2.42 -3.98 -22.17
N GLN A 5 1.91 -2.90 -21.58
CA GLN A 5 1.33 -2.86 -20.24
C GLN A 5 0.33 -4.01 -20.19
N LYS A 6 0.70 -5.10 -19.49
CA LYS A 6 -0.26 -6.14 -19.14
C LYS A 6 -1.30 -5.48 -18.23
N ASP A 7 -2.54 -5.94 -18.30
CA ASP A 7 -3.52 -5.67 -17.26
C ASP A 7 -2.90 -6.20 -15.95
N VAL A 8 -2.50 -5.27 -15.08
CA VAL A 8 -1.93 -5.56 -13.76
C VAL A 8 -2.92 -5.01 -12.76
N ASP A 9 -3.47 -5.89 -11.94
CA ASP A 9 -4.41 -5.48 -10.90
C ASP A 9 -3.62 -4.98 -9.68
N ILE A 10 -3.75 -3.68 -9.41
CA ILE A 10 -3.03 -2.98 -8.33
C ILE A 10 -4.02 -2.56 -7.26
N VAL A 11 -3.75 -2.98 -6.02
CA VAL A 11 -4.40 -2.40 -4.84
C VAL A 11 -3.46 -1.35 -4.24
N ALA A 12 -3.92 -0.10 -4.21
CA ALA A 12 -3.25 1.01 -3.53
C ALA A 12 -3.92 1.28 -2.18
N VAL A 13 -3.16 1.23 -1.09
CA VAL A 13 -3.66 1.54 0.26
C VAL A 13 -3.04 2.82 0.78
N CYS A 14 -3.89 3.80 1.11
CA CYS A 14 -3.50 5.09 1.68
C CYS A 14 -4.26 5.32 2.99
N THR A 15 -3.56 5.71 4.05
CA THR A 15 -4.20 6.28 5.25
C THR A 15 -3.94 7.79 5.34
N PRO A 16 -4.88 8.58 5.87
CA PRO A 16 -4.66 9.98 6.13
C PRO A 16 -3.48 10.14 7.10
N HIS A 17 -2.53 11.00 6.72
CA HIS A 17 -1.46 11.46 7.60
C HIS A 17 -2.06 12.37 8.68
N ASN A 18 -1.80 12.06 9.95
CA ASN A 18 -1.93 13.02 11.02
C ASN A 18 -0.61 13.05 11.80
N VAL A 19 -0.25 14.22 12.34
CA VAL A 19 0.98 14.44 13.14
C VAL A 19 1.14 13.39 14.24
N HIS A 20 0.03 12.89 14.81
CA HIS A 20 0.01 11.87 15.84
C HIS A 20 0.63 10.51 15.46
N THR A 21 0.55 10.09 14.20
CA THR A 21 1.10 8.79 13.78
C THR A 21 2.63 8.78 13.87
N GLN A 22 3.27 9.89 13.51
CA GLN A 22 4.73 10.01 13.59
C GLN A 22 5.21 9.94 15.05
N TYR A 23 4.47 10.52 15.99
CA TYR A 23 4.77 10.41 17.42
C TYR A 23 4.66 8.98 17.93
N VAL A 24 3.62 8.23 17.55
CA VAL A 24 3.46 6.83 17.98
C VAL A 24 4.58 5.96 17.41
N VAL A 25 4.98 6.19 16.16
CA VAL A 25 6.11 5.46 15.55
C VAL A 25 7.41 5.78 16.28
N ALA A 26 7.72 7.06 16.49
CA ALA A 26 8.92 7.47 17.23
C ALA A 26 8.94 6.95 18.67
N ALA A 27 7.79 6.95 19.36
CA ALA A 27 7.68 6.39 20.71
C ALA A 27 7.90 4.87 20.73
N ALA A 28 7.36 4.14 19.75
CA ALA A 28 7.61 2.70 19.63
C ALA A 28 9.09 2.40 19.31
N GLU A 29 9.72 3.19 18.45
CA GLU A 29 11.16 3.10 18.17
C GLU A 29 12.02 3.42 19.40
N ALA A 30 11.54 4.30 20.28
CA ALA A 30 12.15 4.58 21.58
C ALA A 30 11.90 3.47 22.63
N GLY A 31 11.15 2.42 22.29
CA GLY A 31 10.89 1.28 23.16
C GLY A 31 9.69 1.42 24.09
N GLU A 32 8.81 2.41 23.86
CA GLU A 32 7.59 2.58 24.66
C GLU A 32 6.59 1.44 24.40
N PRO A 33 6.25 0.63 25.41
CA PRO A 33 5.49 -0.60 25.21
C PRO A 33 4.05 -0.33 24.76
N GLU A 34 3.44 0.76 25.20
CA GLU A 34 2.08 1.12 24.78
C GLU A 34 2.02 1.52 23.31
N ALA A 35 3.04 2.24 22.83
CA ALA A 35 3.15 2.65 21.43
C ALA A 35 3.37 1.43 20.51
N GLU A 36 4.23 0.50 20.92
CA GLU A 36 4.43 -0.75 20.19
C GLU A 36 3.15 -1.59 20.12
N GLN A 37 2.37 -1.66 21.21
CA GLN A 37 1.07 -2.36 21.18
C GLN A 37 0.06 -1.69 20.24
N VAL A 38 0.03 -0.36 20.18
CA VAL A 38 -0.82 0.37 19.21
C VAL A 38 -0.41 0.01 17.79
N LEU A 39 0.89 0.00 17.50
CA LEU A 39 1.43 -0.35 16.21
C LEU A 39 1.16 -1.80 15.81
N GLN A 40 1.31 -2.76 16.72
CA GLN A 40 1.00 -4.17 16.46
C GLN A 40 -0.49 -4.38 16.16
N ARG A 41 -1.38 -3.70 16.91
CA ARG A 41 -2.83 -3.73 16.62
C ARG A 41 -3.15 -3.13 15.26
N TYR A 42 -2.44 -2.08 14.86
CA TYR A 42 -2.57 -1.49 13.54
C TYR A 42 -2.14 -2.45 12.43
N GLU A 43 -0.98 -3.09 12.57
CA GLU A 43 -0.45 -4.07 11.63
C GLU A 43 -1.36 -5.29 11.46
N ASP A 44 -1.88 -5.85 12.55
CA ASP A 44 -2.82 -6.98 12.50
C ASP A 44 -4.10 -6.62 11.72
N ARG A 45 -4.67 -5.44 11.99
CA ARG A 45 -5.87 -4.96 11.28
C ARG A 45 -5.60 -4.71 9.80
N LEU A 46 -4.46 -4.10 9.47
CA LEU A 46 -4.07 -3.84 8.09
C LEU A 46 -3.84 -5.16 7.34
N ALA A 47 -3.17 -6.12 7.96
CA ALA A 47 -2.96 -7.44 7.39
C ALA A 47 -4.28 -8.18 7.10
N ARG A 48 -5.26 -8.11 8.00
CA ARG A 48 -6.62 -8.67 7.77
C ARG A 48 -7.33 -7.98 6.61
N ALA A 49 -7.29 -6.65 6.54
CA ALA A 49 -7.93 -5.91 5.48
C ALA A 49 -7.32 -6.23 4.11
N LEU A 50 -5.99 -6.32 4.04
CA LEU A 50 -5.27 -6.69 2.82
C LEU A 50 -5.59 -8.13 2.41
N ALA A 51 -5.58 -9.08 3.34
CA ALA A 51 -5.94 -10.46 3.04
C ALA A 51 -7.37 -10.60 2.49
N SER A 52 -8.33 -9.84 3.03
CA SER A 52 -9.69 -9.79 2.47
C SER A 52 -9.69 -9.29 1.02
N MET A 53 -8.91 -8.25 0.72
CA MET A 53 -8.80 -7.74 -0.64
C MET A 53 -8.14 -8.77 -1.58
N MET A 54 -7.12 -9.47 -1.11
CA MET A 54 -6.45 -10.53 -1.87
C MET A 54 -7.40 -11.68 -2.20
N ASN A 55 -8.22 -12.09 -1.23
CA ASN A 55 -9.21 -13.15 -1.44
C ASN A 55 -10.30 -12.77 -2.46
N ILE A 56 -10.57 -11.48 -2.66
CA ILE A 56 -11.63 -10.98 -3.56
C ILE A 56 -11.09 -10.63 -4.94
N LEU A 57 -9.92 -9.97 -5.01
CA LEU A 57 -9.37 -9.41 -6.24
C LEU A 57 -8.20 -10.20 -6.82
N ASP A 58 -7.50 -11.01 -6.02
CA ASP A 58 -6.25 -11.70 -6.39
C ASP A 58 -5.24 -10.80 -7.13
N PRO A 59 -4.79 -9.69 -6.51
CA PRO A 59 -3.95 -8.72 -7.21
C PRO A 59 -2.54 -9.25 -7.46
N ASP A 60 -1.98 -8.86 -8.61
CA ASP A 60 -0.59 -9.13 -8.97
C ASP A 60 0.41 -8.44 -8.03
N VAL A 61 0.04 -7.27 -7.48
CA VAL A 61 0.89 -6.47 -6.59
C VAL A 61 0.07 -5.56 -5.69
N ILE A 62 0.53 -5.43 -4.43
CA ILE A 62 -0.02 -4.45 -3.48
C ILE A 62 1.02 -3.35 -3.25
N VAL A 63 0.59 -2.10 -3.41
CA VAL A 63 1.44 -0.92 -3.20
C VAL A 63 0.94 -0.12 -2.00
N LEU A 64 1.81 0.08 -1.01
CA LEU A 64 1.50 0.99 0.11
C LEU A 64 1.75 2.44 -0.33
N GLY A 65 0.73 3.29 -0.26
CA GLY A 65 0.79 4.69 -0.65
C GLY A 65 0.92 5.65 0.55
N GLY A 66 1.26 6.91 0.24
CA GLY A 66 1.30 7.99 1.22
C GLY A 66 2.17 7.69 2.44
N GLY A 67 1.67 8.05 3.63
CA GLY A 67 2.43 7.94 4.88
C GLY A 67 2.74 6.55 5.38
N LEU A 68 2.06 5.55 4.83
CA LEU A 68 2.38 4.16 5.12
C LEU A 68 3.63 3.72 4.37
N SER A 69 3.89 4.33 3.21
CA SER A 69 5.00 3.93 2.36
C SER A 69 6.36 4.15 3.01
N SER A 70 6.46 5.10 3.97
CA SER A 70 7.67 5.41 4.73
C SER A 70 7.95 4.41 5.86
N LEU A 71 6.93 3.69 6.34
CA LEU A 71 7.06 2.78 7.48
C LEU A 71 7.65 1.44 7.05
N GLN A 72 8.99 1.34 7.06
CA GLN A 72 9.72 0.17 6.61
C GLN A 72 9.31 -1.14 7.31
N ARG A 73 8.94 -1.05 8.60
CA ARG A 73 8.49 -2.23 9.38
C ARG A 73 7.27 -2.92 8.77
N LEU A 74 6.38 -2.18 8.10
CA LEU A 74 5.16 -2.72 7.50
C LEU A 74 5.46 -3.75 6.39
N TYR A 75 6.50 -3.53 5.59
CA TYR A 75 6.90 -4.47 4.53
C TYR A 75 7.43 -5.80 5.07
N VAL A 76 7.75 -5.87 6.36
CA VAL A 76 8.24 -7.08 7.02
C VAL A 76 7.16 -7.73 7.88
N SER A 77 6.38 -6.93 8.62
CA SER A 77 5.36 -7.43 9.54
C SER A 77 4.11 -7.90 8.81
N ILE A 78 3.60 -7.11 7.86
CA ILE A 78 2.34 -7.43 7.16
C ILE A 78 2.43 -8.77 6.43
N PRO A 79 3.50 -9.08 5.66
CA PRO A 79 3.56 -10.36 4.96
C PRO A 79 3.54 -11.58 5.88
N LYS A 80 4.02 -11.43 7.12
CA LYS A 80 3.99 -12.49 8.15
C LYS A 80 2.61 -12.65 8.78
N LEU A 81 1.83 -11.58 8.84
CA LEU A 81 0.51 -11.55 9.49
C LEU A 81 -0.61 -11.95 8.53
N TRP A 82 -0.57 -11.47 7.29
CA TRP A 82 -1.68 -11.64 6.35
C TRP A 82 -1.89 -13.09 5.89
N GLY A 83 -0.85 -13.94 5.99
CA GLY A 83 -0.90 -15.32 5.52
C GLY A 83 -1.82 -16.17 6.38
N ARG A 84 -2.13 -15.71 7.60
CA ARG A 84 -3.12 -16.32 8.50
C ARG A 84 -4.57 -16.07 8.05
N HIS A 85 -4.77 -15.15 7.11
CA HIS A 85 -6.08 -14.64 6.72
C HIS A 85 -6.38 -14.83 5.21
N VAL A 86 -5.37 -15.17 4.42
CA VAL A 86 -5.55 -15.53 3.01
C VAL A 86 -6.01 -16.99 2.93
N PHE A 87 -7.03 -17.25 2.12
CA PHE A 87 -7.62 -18.59 1.98
C PHE A 87 -6.77 -19.53 1.12
N SER A 88 -5.95 -18.96 0.22
CA SER A 88 -5.07 -19.71 -0.67
C SER A 88 -3.87 -20.31 0.07
N ASP A 89 -3.48 -21.53 -0.30
CA ASP A 89 -2.30 -22.25 0.21
C ASP A 89 -0.98 -21.56 -0.16
N THR A 90 -0.98 -20.64 -1.13
CA THR A 90 0.21 -19.88 -1.51
C THR A 90 -0.14 -18.43 -1.83
N VAL A 91 0.56 -17.52 -1.14
CA VAL A 91 0.50 -16.08 -1.40
C VAL A 91 1.78 -15.66 -2.11
N VAL A 92 1.65 -15.33 -3.40
CA VAL A 92 2.78 -14.80 -4.21
C VAL A 92 2.73 -13.29 -4.38
N THR A 93 1.62 -12.64 -4.00
CA THR A 93 1.43 -11.20 -4.15
C THR A 93 2.50 -10.42 -3.36
N PRO A 94 3.35 -9.64 -4.03
CA PRO A 94 4.36 -8.82 -3.39
C PRO A 94 3.74 -7.56 -2.79
N LEU A 95 4.20 -7.19 -1.59
CA LEU A 95 3.96 -5.90 -0.95
C LEU A 95 5.14 -4.97 -1.23
N VAL A 96 4.93 -3.88 -1.96
CA VAL A 96 6.03 -3.01 -2.42
C VAL A 96 5.79 -1.53 -2.12
N PRO A 97 6.88 -0.74 -1.94
CA PRO A 97 6.77 0.71 -1.87
C PRO A 97 6.42 1.31 -3.24
N PRO A 98 5.86 2.53 -3.26
CA PRO A 98 5.55 3.23 -4.48
C PRO A 98 6.85 3.77 -5.09
N LYS A 99 7.12 3.44 -6.35
CA LYS A 99 8.34 3.88 -7.08
C LYS A 99 8.55 5.40 -7.06
N HIS A 100 7.46 6.15 -6.98
CA HIS A 100 7.44 7.59 -7.16
C HIS A 100 7.20 8.37 -5.85
N GLY A 101 7.26 7.68 -4.70
CA GLY A 101 7.09 8.27 -3.36
C GLY A 101 5.76 9.01 -3.20
N ASP A 102 5.74 10.08 -2.40
CA ASP A 102 4.55 10.89 -2.13
C ASP A 102 3.96 11.55 -3.39
N SER A 103 4.73 11.70 -4.47
CA SER A 103 4.22 12.22 -5.74
C SER A 103 3.48 11.19 -6.57
N SER A 104 3.37 9.94 -6.12
CA SER A 104 2.67 8.87 -6.86
C SER A 104 1.19 9.18 -7.06
N GLY A 105 0.54 9.78 -6.04
CA GLY A 105 -0.87 10.15 -6.12
C GLY A 105 -1.16 11.23 -7.15
N VAL A 106 -0.36 12.31 -7.16
CA VAL A 106 -0.50 13.41 -8.14
C VAL A 106 -0.24 12.91 -9.56
N ARG A 107 0.77 12.05 -9.75
CA ARG A 107 1.06 11.44 -11.06
C ARG A 107 -0.07 10.53 -11.54
N GLY A 108 -0.63 9.72 -10.64
CA GLY A 108 -1.78 8.88 -10.95
C GLY A 108 -2.99 9.72 -11.38
N ALA A 109 -3.27 10.81 -10.66
CA ALA A 109 -4.36 11.72 -11.01
C ALA A 109 -4.14 12.40 -12.37
N ALA A 110 -2.90 12.81 -12.68
CA ALA A 110 -2.56 13.41 -13.97
C ALA A 110 -2.73 12.43 -15.15
N TRP A 111 -2.54 11.12 -14.92
CA TRP A 111 -2.74 10.07 -15.92
C TRP A 111 -4.18 9.54 -16.00
N LEU A 112 -5.06 9.89 -15.06
CA LEU A 112 -6.44 9.41 -15.04
C LEU A 112 -7.26 9.98 -16.21
N TRP A 113 -6.85 11.14 -16.74
CA TRP A 113 -7.41 11.67 -17.98
C TRP A 113 -6.52 11.30 -19.17
N PRO A 114 -7.07 10.62 -20.20
CA PRO A 114 -6.35 10.47 -21.46
C PRO A 114 -6.13 11.84 -22.08
N ASP A 115 -5.01 12.02 -22.78
CA ASP A 115 -4.73 13.22 -23.57
C ASP A 115 -5.97 13.56 -24.39
N VAL A 116 -6.64 14.65 -24.03
CA VAL A 116 -7.67 15.25 -24.88
C VAL A 116 -6.94 15.65 -26.14
N LYS A 117 -6.99 14.80 -27.17
CA LYS A 117 -6.69 15.26 -28.52
C LYS A 117 -7.73 16.32 -28.83
N MET A 118 -7.32 17.57 -28.72
CA MET A 118 -7.98 18.67 -29.40
C MET A 118 -7.86 18.36 -30.88
N ASN A 119 -8.83 17.60 -31.42
CA ASN A 119 -9.04 17.61 -32.86
C ASN A 119 -9.44 19.04 -33.20
N GLY A 120 -8.50 19.75 -33.80
CA GLY A 120 -8.75 21.04 -34.40
C GLY A 120 -9.67 20.84 -35.59
N ASP A 121 -10.96 21.01 -35.36
CA ASP A 121 -11.92 21.32 -36.41
C ASP A 121 -12.02 22.86 -36.43
N ALA A 122 -11.21 23.46 -37.30
CA ALA A 122 -11.34 24.84 -37.74
C ALA A 122 -12.29 24.92 -38.94
#